data_AF-A0A7W0H5Y4-F1
#
_entry.id   AF-A0A7W0H5Y4-F1
#
_cell.length_a   1.000
_cell.length_b   1.000
_cell.length_c   1.000
_cell.angle_alpha   90.00
_cell.angle_beta   90.00
_cell.angle_gamma   90.00
#
_symmetry.space_group_name_H-M   'P 1'
#
loop_
_entity.id
_entity.type
_entity.pdbx_description
1 polymer ?
#
loop_
_entity_poly.entity_id
_entity_poly.type
_entity_poly.pdbx_seq_one_letter_code
_entity_poly.pdbx_strand_id
1 'polypeptide(L)'
;MGSVIRFLAIAVSVIVVIAFAMFALDETDKGSKAQQAKLERELGTRTDPIAPNAEQEAVRERNNGPVREAIDDANDVLLAPFVDLVDSDSSWVNHGIPALLGLLIYGVGLGFLANMLPKQRAHGGDWRAARS
;
A
#
# COMPACT_ATOMS: atom_id res chain seq x y z
N MET A 1 8.65 7.70 -21.01
CA MET A 1 7.60 8.06 -20.03
C MET A 1 6.72 6.87 -19.64
N GLY A 2 6.07 6.14 -20.57
CA GLY A 2 5.19 5.02 -20.22
C GLY A 2 5.83 3.90 -19.37
N SER A 3 7.11 3.56 -19.60
CA SER A 3 7.81 2.56 -18.79
C SER A 3 8.05 2.99 -17.33
N VAL A 4 8.24 4.29 -17.08
CA VAL A 4 8.45 4.82 -15.73
C VAL A 4 7.15 4.80 -14.94
N ILE A 5 6.04 5.22 -15.55
CA ILE A 5 4.71 5.17 -14.93
C ILE A 5 4.31 3.73 -14.64
N ARG A 6 4.62 2.80 -15.55
CA ARG A 6 4.36 1.37 -15.32
C ARG A 6 5.18 0.82 -14.15
N PHE A 7 6.46 1.21 -14.06
CA PHE A 7 7.30 0.80 -12.94
C PHE A 7 6.77 1.35 -11.61
N LEU A 8 6.39 2.63 -11.57
CA LEU A 8 5.76 3.26 -10.40
C LEU A 8 4.46 2.57 -10.00
N ALA A 9 3.58 2.27 -10.96
CA ALA A 9 2.34 1.55 -10.72
C ALA A 9 2.59 0.19 -10.06
N ILE A 10 3.59 -0.56 -10.55
CA ILE A 10 3.99 -1.85 -9.98
C ILE A 10 4.55 -1.67 -8.58
N ALA A 11 5.49 -0.74 -8.38
CA ALA A 11 6.15 -0.52 -7.10
C ALA A 11 5.14 -0.15 -6.00
N VAL A 12 4.24 0.81 -6.29
CA VAL A 12 3.19 1.23 -5.35
C VAL A 12 2.22 0.09 -5.05
N SER A 13 1.83 -0.68 -6.07
CA SER A 13 0.94 -1.84 -5.86
C SER A 13 1.59 -2.91 -4.98
N VAL A 14 2.88 -3.17 -5.18
CA VAL A 14 3.64 -4.14 -4.37
C VAL A 14 3.70 -3.70 -2.92
N ILE A 15 3.95 -2.41 -2.64
CA ILE A 15 3.95 -1.88 -1.27
C ILE A 15 2.60 -2.11 -0.60
N VAL A 16 1.49 -1.73 -1.25
CA VAL A 16 0.14 -1.90 -0.70
C VAL A 16 -0.19 -3.38 -0.45
N VAL A 17 0.18 -4.29 -1.36
CA VAL A 17 -0.05 -5.74 -1.17
C VAL A 17 0.76 -6.28 0.00
N ILE A 18 2.04 -5.91 0.12
CA ILE A 18 2.91 -6.40 1.20
C ILE A 18 2.41 -5.87 2.55
N ALA A 19 2.11 -4.57 2.65
CA ALA A 19 1.60 -3.96 3.86
C ALA A 19 0.27 -4.61 4.30
N PHE A 20 -0.67 -4.82 3.37
CA PHE A 20 -1.93 -5.51 3.67
C PHE A 20 -1.72 -6.96 4.11
N ALA A 21 -0.76 -7.68 3.50
CA ALA A 21 -0.43 -9.04 3.91
C ALA A 21 0.15 -9.09 5.34
N MET A 22 1.00 -8.12 5.71
CA MET A 22 1.52 -8.00 7.07
C MET A 22 0.38 -7.74 8.07
N PHE A 23 -0.49 -6.77 7.79
CA PHE A 23 -1.70 -6.52 8.58
C PHE A 23 -2.55 -7.78 8.75
N ALA A 24 -2.81 -8.51 7.67
CA ALA A 24 -3.63 -9.73 7.71
C ALA A 24 -3.03 -10.82 8.61
N LEU A 25 -1.70 -10.93 8.64
CA LEU A 25 -1.00 -11.85 9.53
C LEU A 25 -1.14 -11.44 10.99
N ASP A 26 -0.92 -10.15 11.31
CA ASP A 26 -1.06 -9.66 12.69
C ASP A 26 -2.50 -9.78 13.19
N GLU A 27 -3.48 -9.48 12.34
CA GLU A 27 -4.90 -9.56 12.70
C GLU A 27 -5.34 -11.00 12.96
N THR A 28 -4.78 -11.94 12.18
CA THR A 28 -5.01 -13.38 12.41
C THR A 28 -4.39 -13.85 13.73
N ASP A 29 -3.19 -13.37 14.05
CA ASP A 29 -2.51 -13.67 15.32
C ASP A 29 -3.25 -13.08 16.53
N LYS A 30 -3.81 -11.88 16.41
CA LYS A 30 -4.69 -11.26 17.43
C LYS A 30 -5.94 -12.10 17.66
N GLY A 31 -6.58 -12.57 16.58
CA GLY A 31 -7.75 -13.46 16.66
C GLY A 31 -7.46 -14.77 17.39
N SER A 32 -6.28 -15.35 17.18
CA SER A 32 -5.81 -16.56 17.88
C SER A 32 -5.63 -16.31 19.39
N LYS A 33 -5.19 -15.11 19.78
CA LYS A 33 -5.02 -14.68 21.18
C LYS A 33 -6.29 -14.05 21.77
N ALA A 34 -7.43 -14.74 21.62
CA ALA A 34 -8.77 -14.22 21.94
C ALA A 34 -8.92 -13.60 23.34
N GLN A 35 -8.19 -14.07 24.36
CA GLN A 35 -8.21 -13.48 25.71
C GLN A 35 -7.49 -12.13 25.79
N GLN A 36 -6.34 -11.99 25.12
CA GLN A 36 -5.61 -10.72 25.05
C GLN A 36 -6.38 -9.71 24.20
N ALA A 37 -6.95 -10.15 23.08
CA ALA A 37 -7.77 -9.30 22.22
C ALA A 37 -9.03 -8.75 22.93
N LYS A 38 -9.65 -9.53 23.83
CA LYS A 38 -10.77 -9.05 24.67
C LYS A 38 -10.31 -7.99 25.67
N LEU A 39 -9.19 -8.22 26.35
CA LEU A 39 -8.61 -7.24 27.28
C LEU A 39 -8.21 -5.95 26.55
N GLU A 40 -7.57 -6.04 25.39
CA GLU A 40 -7.18 -4.87 24.58
C GLU A 40 -8.39 -4.07 24.07
N ARG A 41 -9.51 -4.74 23.75
CA ARG A 41 -10.78 -4.07 23.41
C ARG A 41 -11.44 -3.40 24.61
N GLU A 42 -11.49 -4.08 25.76
CA GLU A 42 -12.07 -3.50 26.99
C GLU A 42 -11.27 -2.30 27.49
N LEU A 43 -9.96 -2.29 27.23
CA LEU A 43 -9.07 -1.17 27.55
C LEU A 43 -9.08 -0.06 26.48
N GLY A 44 -9.79 -0.25 25.35
CA GLY A 44 -9.86 0.74 24.26
C GLY A 44 -8.52 1.01 23.56
N THR A 45 -7.54 0.12 23.73
CA THR A 45 -6.12 0.44 23.55
C THR A 45 -5.55 0.20 22.15
N ARG A 46 -6.28 -0.42 21.21
CA ARG A 46 -5.65 -0.82 19.94
C ARG A 46 -6.58 -0.99 18.75
N THR A 47 -7.01 0.13 18.17
CA THR A 47 -7.16 0.18 16.72
C THR A 47 -5.80 0.59 16.16
N ASP A 48 -5.22 -0.22 15.28
CA ASP A 48 -4.06 0.18 14.48
C ASP A 48 -4.62 0.92 13.25
N PRO A 49 -4.58 2.26 13.18
CA PRO A 49 -5.05 2.98 12.01
C PRO A 49 -4.03 2.93 10.87
N ILE A 50 -4.51 3.10 9.64
CA ILE A 50 -3.69 3.21 8.40
C ILE A 50 -2.96 4.55 8.31
N ALA A 51 -3.38 5.56 9.06
CA ALA A 51 -2.67 6.83 9.17
C ALA A 51 -2.61 7.19 10.66
N PRO A 52 -1.71 6.54 11.41
CA PRO A 52 -1.54 6.82 12.83
C PRO A 52 -1.09 8.25 13.06
N ASN A 53 -1.53 8.81 14.19
CA ASN A 53 -0.93 10.03 14.71
C ASN A 53 0.44 9.73 15.36
N ALA A 54 1.18 10.77 15.72
CA ALA A 54 2.54 10.63 16.25
C ALA A 54 2.65 9.74 17.51
N GLU A 55 1.61 9.72 18.36
CA GLU A 55 1.63 8.87 19.57
C GLU A 55 1.42 7.40 19.21
N GLN A 56 0.52 7.12 18.27
CA GLN A 56 0.27 5.77 17.75
C GLN A 56 1.50 5.24 16.99
N GLU A 57 2.16 6.11 16.23
CA GLU A 57 3.39 5.76 15.51
C GLU A 57 4.51 5.33 16.46
N ALA A 58 4.74 6.11 17.52
CA ALA A 58 5.76 5.81 18.50
C ALA A 58 5.54 4.46 19.22
N VAL A 59 4.30 3.96 19.29
CA VAL A 59 3.99 2.63 19.82
C VAL A 59 4.24 1.55 18.77
N ARG A 60 3.92 1.83 17.51
CA ARG A 60 4.13 0.92 16.36
C ARG A 60 5.62 0.69 16.11
N GLU A 61 6.42 1.75 16.03
CA GLU A 61 7.88 1.71 15.84
C GLU A 61 8.59 0.84 16.90
N ARG A 62 8.12 0.86 18.16
CA ARG A 62 8.71 0.03 19.23
C ARG A 62 8.55 -1.47 19.01
N ASN A 63 7.52 -1.87 18.24
CA ASN A 63 7.18 -3.26 18.02
C ASN A 63 7.69 -3.78 16.66
N ASN A 64 8.00 -2.89 15.73
CA ASN A 64 8.35 -3.22 14.35
C ASN A 64 9.85 -3.04 14.09
N GLY A 65 10.40 -3.86 13.19
CA GLY A 65 11.77 -3.66 12.68
C GLY A 65 11.80 -2.58 11.60
N PRO A 66 12.98 -2.03 11.27
CA PRO A 66 13.13 -0.88 10.38
C PRO A 66 12.62 -1.12 8.95
N VAL A 67 12.68 -2.37 8.46
CA VAL A 67 12.15 -2.73 7.14
C VAL A 67 10.62 -2.72 7.13
N ARG A 68 10.01 -3.15 8.23
CA ARG A 68 8.55 -3.19 8.36
C ARG A 68 7.99 -1.77 8.49
N GLU A 69 8.61 -0.95 9.32
CA GLU A 69 8.29 0.47 9.46
C GLU A 69 8.33 1.22 8.13
N ALA A 70 9.40 1.03 7.34
CA ALA A 70 9.49 1.68 6.02
C ALA A 70 8.37 1.27 5.04
N ILE A 71 7.83 0.05 5.16
CA ILE A 71 6.70 -0.42 4.37
C ILE A 71 5.40 0.19 4.90
N ASP A 72 5.22 0.19 6.22
CA ASP A 72 4.05 0.75 6.89
C ASP A 72 3.94 2.26 6.60
N ASP A 73 5.00 3.05 6.78
CA ASP A 73 5.03 4.50 6.46
C ASP A 73 4.70 4.80 5.01
N ALA A 74 5.28 4.03 4.08
CA ALA A 74 4.99 4.20 2.67
C ALA A 74 3.52 3.89 2.37
N ASN A 75 2.98 2.83 2.98
CA ASN A 75 1.59 2.46 2.83
C ASN A 75 0.65 3.51 3.43
N ASP A 76 0.98 4.07 4.59
CA ASP A 76 0.19 5.10 5.27
C ASP A 76 0.05 6.35 4.40
N VAL A 77 1.16 6.80 3.78
CA VAL A 77 1.14 7.92 2.83
C VAL A 77 0.31 7.59 1.58
N LEU A 78 0.44 6.37 1.05
CA LEU A 78 -0.29 5.95 -0.13
C LEU A 78 -1.80 5.84 0.12
N LEU A 79 -2.20 5.39 1.30
CA LEU A 79 -3.59 5.14 1.66
C LEU A 79 -4.26 6.29 2.40
N ALA A 80 -3.51 7.30 2.88
CA ALA A 80 -4.03 8.49 3.55
C ALA A 80 -5.28 9.12 2.89
N PRO A 81 -5.36 9.26 1.55
CA PRO A 81 -6.55 9.83 0.90
C PRO A 81 -7.83 9.00 1.04
N PHE A 82 -7.73 7.74 1.46
CA PHE A 82 -8.84 6.80 1.57
C PHE A 82 -9.24 6.50 3.01
N VAL A 83 -8.49 6.99 4.00
CA VAL A 83 -8.72 6.67 5.42
C VAL A 83 -10.07 7.17 5.90
N ASP A 84 -10.46 8.38 5.50
CA ASP A 84 -11.74 8.98 5.92
C ASP A 84 -12.95 8.45 5.13
N LEU A 85 -12.75 7.57 4.15
CA LEU A 85 -13.86 7.02 3.33
C LEU A 85 -14.61 5.89 4.03
N VAL A 86 -14.02 5.31 5.08
CA VAL A 86 -14.52 4.09 5.72
C VAL A 86 -14.41 4.23 7.22
N ASP A 87 -15.55 4.16 7.89
CA ASP A 87 -15.64 4.05 9.34
C ASP A 87 -16.41 2.77 9.68
N SER A 88 -15.72 1.80 10.28
CA SER A 88 -16.28 0.50 10.64
C SER A 88 -15.62 -0.03 11.91
N ASP A 89 -16.38 -0.77 12.72
CA ASP A 89 -15.83 -1.51 13.86
C ASP A 89 -14.93 -2.70 13.44
N SER A 90 -14.91 -3.04 12.14
CA SER A 90 -14.12 -4.13 11.60
C SER A 90 -12.77 -3.65 11.08
N SER A 91 -11.69 -4.12 11.71
CA SER A 91 -10.30 -3.90 11.28
C SER A 91 -10.08 -4.28 9.81
N TRP A 92 -10.66 -5.41 9.38
CA TRP A 92 -10.61 -5.88 8.00
C TRP A 92 -11.26 -4.91 7.01
N VAL A 93 -12.34 -4.25 7.40
CA VAL A 93 -13.03 -3.28 6.54
C VAL A 93 -12.22 -1.99 6.46
N ASN A 94 -11.74 -1.51 7.62
CA ASN A 94 -10.93 -0.31 7.69
C ASN A 94 -9.64 -0.43 6.89
N HIS A 95 -8.99 -1.60 6.85
CA HIS A 95 -7.76 -1.81 6.07
C HIS A 95 -7.99 -2.32 4.65
N GLY A 96 -8.97 -3.21 4.48
CA GLY A 96 -9.23 -3.87 3.22
C GLY A 96 -9.77 -2.92 2.16
N ILE A 97 -10.71 -2.04 2.51
CA ILE A 97 -11.29 -1.12 1.52
C ILE A 97 -10.25 -0.10 1.03
N PRO A 98 -9.52 0.63 1.89
CA PRO A 98 -8.44 1.51 1.43
C PRO A 98 -7.38 0.79 0.61
N ALA A 99 -6.93 -0.40 1.01
CA ALA A 99 -5.96 -1.17 0.25
C ALA A 99 -6.48 -1.54 -1.16
N LEU A 100 -7.75 -1.97 -1.26
CA LEU A 100 -8.39 -2.27 -2.55
C LEU A 100 -8.52 -1.01 -3.42
N LEU A 101 -8.91 0.12 -2.85
CA LEU A 101 -9.00 1.40 -3.56
C LEU A 101 -7.62 1.84 -4.04
N GLY A 102 -6.59 1.74 -3.21
CA GLY A 102 -5.20 2.03 -3.56
C GLY A 102 -4.72 1.17 -4.73
N LEU A 103 -4.98 -0.13 -4.71
CA LEU A 103 -4.62 -1.03 -5.82
C LEU A 103 -5.37 -0.71 -7.11
N LEU A 104 -6.64 -0.34 -7.02
CA LEU A 104 -7.44 0.01 -8.18
C LEU A 104 -6.97 1.33 -8.80
N ILE A 105 -6.72 2.36 -7.99
CA ILE A 105 -6.33 3.67 -8.49
C ILE A 105 -4.86 3.68 -8.93
N TYR A 106 -3.95 3.20 -8.08
CA TYR A 106 -2.51 3.25 -8.38
C TYR A 106 -2.05 2.11 -9.26
N GLY A 107 -2.58 0.90 -9.10
CA GLY A 107 -2.22 -0.24 -9.93
C GLY A 107 -2.91 -0.18 -11.29
N VAL A 108 -4.24 -0.30 -11.28
CA VAL A 108 -5.03 -0.36 -12.53
C VAL A 108 -5.06 1.00 -13.22
N GLY A 109 -5.31 2.09 -12.49
CA GLY A 109 -5.37 3.44 -13.05
C GLY A 109 -4.05 3.89 -13.70
N LEU A 110 -2.93 3.82 -12.99
CA LEU A 110 -1.62 4.19 -13.57
C LEU A 110 -1.17 3.19 -14.64
N GLY A 111 -1.47 1.90 -14.49
CA GLY A 111 -1.18 0.89 -15.50
C GLY A 111 -1.93 1.15 -16.81
N PHE A 112 -3.19 1.56 -16.73
CA PHE A 112 -4.01 1.96 -17.86
C PHE A 112 -3.44 3.23 -18.53
N LEU A 113 -3.12 4.27 -17.76
CA LEU A 113 -2.49 5.50 -18.27
C LEU A 113 -1.15 5.22 -18.97
N ALA A 114 -0.32 4.34 -18.40
CA ALA A 114 0.94 3.94 -19.01
C ALA A 114 0.75 3.27 -20.37
N ASN A 115 -0.38 2.58 -20.57
CA ASN A 115 -0.71 1.92 -21.82
C ASN A 115 -1.29 2.90 -22.88
N MET A 116 -1.92 4.00 -22.45
CA MET A 116 -2.40 5.05 -23.36
C MET A 116 -1.27 5.96 -23.88
N LEU A 117 -0.15 6.06 -23.16
CA LEU A 117 0.96 6.91 -23.60
C LEU A 117 1.65 6.34 -24.84
N PRO A 118 1.95 7.18 -25.86
CA PRO A 118 2.66 6.73 -27.05
C PRO A 118 3.99 6.10 -26.64
N LYS A 119 4.20 4.85 -27.03
CA LYS A 119 5.52 4.24 -26.98
C LYS A 119 6.37 5.04 -27.96
N GLN A 120 7.31 5.86 -27.47
CA GLN A 120 8.34 6.43 -28.33
C GLN A 120 9.01 5.25 -29.03
N ARG A 121 8.65 5.03 -30.30
CA ARG A 121 9.39 4.13 -31.16
C ARG A 121 10.76 4.76 -31.21
N ALA A 122 11.74 4.14 -30.57
CA ALA A 122 13.12 4.40 -30.90
C ALA A 122 13.21 4.15 -32.41
N HIS A 123 13.24 5.22 -33.20
CA HIS A 123 13.72 5.15 -34.57
C HIS A 123 15.19 4.79 -34.43
N GLY A 124 15.46 3.49 -34.25
CA GLY A 124 16.77 2.91 -34.48
C GLY A 124 17.08 3.25 -35.93
N GLY A 125 17.96 4.23 -36.10
CA GLY A 125 18.38 4.72 -37.40
C GLY A 125 18.74 3.54 -38.27
N ASP A 126 18.05 3.45 -39.41
CA ASP A 126 18.35 2.48 -40.44
C ASP A 126 19.72 2.82 -41.02
N TRP A 127 20.78 2.27 -40.42
CA TRP A 127 22.17 2.46 -40.82
C TRP A 127 22.47 1.90 -42.22
N ARG A 128 21.49 1.22 -42.82
CA ARG A 128 21.57 0.62 -44.16
C ARG A 128 21.45 1.63 -45.30
N ALA A 129 21.05 2.88 -45.03
CA ALA A 129 20.92 3.92 -46.06
C ALA A 129 22.24 4.66 -46.39
N ALA A 130 23.36 4.37 -45.72
CA ALA A 130 24.61 5.14 -45.86
C ALA A 130 25.62 4.57 -46.89
N ARG A 131 25.25 3.61 -47.73
CA ARG A 131 26.13 3.05 -48.76
C ARG A 131 25.37 2.82 -50.08
N SER A 132 25.28 3.86 -50.89
CA SER A 132 25.07 3.77 -52.34
C SER A 132 25.91 4.83 -53.03
#